data_AF-A0A7C3WC76-F1
#
_entry.id   AF-A0A7C3WC76-F1
#
_cell.length_a   1.000
_cell.length_b   1.000
_cell.length_c   1.000
_cell.angle_alpha   90.00
_cell.angle_beta   90.00
_cell.angle_gamma   90.00
#
_symmetry.space_group_name_H-M   'P 1'
#
loop_
_entity.id
_entity.type
_entity.pdbx_description
1 polymer ?
#
loop_
_entity_poly.entity_id
_entity_poly.type
_entity_poly.pdbx_seq_one_letter_code
_entity_poly.pdbx_strand_id
1 'polypeptide(L)'
;MNDILHMALSISRKKWMMVRIINTQTMQTVAEQRATLSKGKTGEEMINIGNREIMEISQNKNLCNKKRLCVLSSVGAKPYKEKAFLVFHEDSNVDREILDFLKAAVNQCEIIHTLFVLGHGKK
;
A
#
# COMPACT_ATOMS: atom_id res chain seq x y z
N MET A 1 -2.23 -10.22 5.78
CA MET A 1 -2.01 -9.09 4.84
C MET A 1 -1.98 -9.57 3.39
N ASN A 2 -1.35 -10.71 3.07
CA ASN A 2 -1.30 -11.23 1.69
C ASN A 2 -2.70 -11.43 1.06
N ASP A 3 -3.64 -12.04 1.79
CA ASP A 3 -5.00 -12.27 1.29
C ASP A 3 -5.75 -10.97 1.01
N ILE A 4 -5.58 -9.96 1.87
CA ILE A 4 -6.16 -8.62 1.69
C ILE A 4 -5.63 -7.99 0.40
N LEU A 5 -4.33 -8.12 0.16
CA LEU A 5 -3.69 -7.57 -1.03
C LEU A 5 -4.14 -8.29 -2.31
N HIS A 6 -4.29 -9.62 -2.27
CA HIS A 6 -4.83 -10.39 -3.40
C HIS A 6 -6.31 -10.09 -3.68
N MET A 7 -7.14 -9.88 -2.65
CA MET A 7 -8.53 -9.43 -2.81
C MET A 7 -8.58 -8.04 -3.43
N ALA A 8 -7.80 -7.08 -2.90
CA ALA A 8 -7.70 -5.74 -3.43
C ALA A 8 -7.30 -5.72 -4.90
N LEU A 9 -6.26 -6.48 -5.26
CA LEU A 9 -5.79 -6.62 -6.62
C LEU A 9 -6.86 -7.17 -7.57
N SER A 10 -7.59 -8.21 -7.12
CA SER A 10 -8.63 -8.87 -7.92
C SER A 10 -9.83 -7.94 -8.16
N ILE A 11 -10.29 -7.24 -7.13
CA ILE A 11 -11.44 -6.32 -7.20
C ILE A 11 -11.11 -5.09 -8.04
N SER A 12 -9.91 -4.51 -7.84
CA SER A 12 -9.51 -3.30 -8.54
C SER A 12 -9.11 -3.53 -9.99
N ARG A 13 -9.00 -4.80 -10.42
CA ARG A 13 -8.53 -5.20 -11.76
C ARG A 13 -7.17 -4.58 -12.14
N LYS A 14 -6.33 -4.31 -11.14
CA LYS A 14 -4.97 -3.78 -11.36
C LYS A 14 -4.03 -4.95 -11.63
N LYS A 15 -2.95 -4.71 -12.37
CA LYS A 15 -1.97 -5.77 -12.71
C LYS A 15 -1.11 -6.17 -11.53
N TRP A 16 -0.81 -5.20 -10.68
CA TRP A 16 -0.02 -5.38 -9.46
C TRP A 16 -0.45 -4.39 -8.38
N MET A 17 -0.17 -4.76 -7.14
CA MET A 17 -0.29 -3.89 -5.96
C MET A 17 0.86 -4.18 -4.98
N MET A 18 1.25 -3.18 -4.22
CA MET A 18 2.23 -3.31 -3.14
C MET A 18 1.71 -2.60 -1.90
N VAL A 19 1.79 -3.25 -0.75
CA VAL A 19 1.60 -2.60 0.55
C VAL A 19 2.96 -2.48 1.22
N ARG A 20 3.32 -1.27 1.63
CA ARG A 20 4.52 -0.99 2.40
C ARG A 20 4.15 -0.33 3.73
N ILE A 21 4.66 -0.87 4.82
CA ILE A 21 4.62 -0.23 6.13
C ILE A 21 5.90 0.58 6.28
N ILE A 22 5.76 1.87 6.50
CA ILE A 22 6.88 2.80 6.64
C ILE A 22 6.85 3.41 8.04
N ASN A 23 8.00 3.40 8.73
CA ASN A 23 8.19 4.25 9.89
C ASN A 23 8.33 5.70 9.40
N THR A 24 7.33 6.53 9.65
CA THR A 24 7.26 7.89 9.10
C THR A 24 8.24 8.87 9.73
N GLN A 25 8.96 8.47 10.81
CA GLN A 25 10.02 9.28 11.40
C GLN A 25 11.39 8.96 10.79
N THR A 26 11.72 7.68 10.66
CA THR A 26 13.02 7.25 10.12
C THR A 26 13.00 7.03 8.61
N MET A 27 11.82 7.07 8.00
CA MET A 27 11.58 6.77 6.58
C MET A 27 12.03 5.36 6.18
N GLN A 28 12.15 4.43 7.13
CA GLN A 28 12.53 3.04 6.88
C GLN A 28 11.31 2.20 6.55
N THR A 29 11.50 1.23 5.65
CA THR A 29 10.51 0.18 5.39
C THR A 29 10.55 -0.84 6.52
N VAL A 30 9.43 -1.02 7.21
CA VAL A 30 9.29 -2.01 8.30
C VAL A 30 8.77 -3.33 7.76
N ALA A 31 7.84 -3.28 6.82
CA ALA A 31 7.30 -4.46 6.15
C ALA A 31 6.86 -4.11 4.73
N GLU A 32 6.92 -5.08 3.83
CA GLU A 32 6.44 -4.94 2.45
C GLU A 32 5.84 -6.24 1.96
N GLN A 33 4.71 -6.14 1.26
CA GLN A 33 4.10 -7.23 0.51
C GLN A 33 3.69 -6.77 -0.87
N ARG A 34 3.77 -7.69 -1.84
CA ARG A 34 3.45 -7.45 -3.25
C ARG A 34 2.52 -8.55 -3.76
N ALA A 35 1.57 -8.20 -4.61
CA ALA A 35 0.71 -9.15 -5.30
C ALA A 35 0.62 -8.80 -6.79
N THR A 36 0.56 -9.83 -7.63
CA THR A 36 0.44 -9.73 -9.10
C THR A 36 -0.60 -10.73 -9.61
N LEU A 37 -1.31 -10.40 -10.70
CA LEU A 37 -2.34 -11.28 -11.29
C LEU A 37 -1.78 -12.35 -12.24
N SER A 38 -0.53 -12.22 -12.71
CA SER A 38 0.07 -13.13 -13.70
C SER A 38 1.16 -14.02 -13.10
N LYS A 39 1.09 -15.34 -13.34
CA LYS A 39 2.14 -16.34 -13.05
C LYS A 39 3.30 -16.36 -14.07
N GLY A 40 3.25 -15.55 -15.12
CA GLY A 40 4.25 -15.53 -16.20
C GLY A 40 5.07 -14.25 -16.16
N LYS A 41 6.40 -14.40 -16.13
CA LYS A 41 7.45 -13.37 -16.23
C LYS A 41 6.96 -11.99 -15.82
N THR A 42 7.02 -11.72 -14.53
CA THR A 42 7.10 -10.36 -14.01
C THR A 42 8.04 -9.61 -14.94
N GLY A 43 7.52 -8.64 -15.68
CA GLY A 43 8.36 -7.51 -16.01
C GLY A 43 8.86 -7.05 -14.66
N GLU A 44 10.14 -7.29 -14.40
CA GLU A 44 10.96 -6.49 -13.50
C GLU A 44 10.95 -5.03 -13.99
N GLU A 45 9.78 -4.44 -14.22
CA GLU A 45 9.61 -3.08 -13.78
C GLU A 45 9.74 -3.18 -12.26
N MET A 46 10.99 -3.22 -11.78
CA MET A 46 11.31 -2.93 -10.40
C MET A 46 10.56 -1.63 -10.13
N ILE A 47 9.47 -1.73 -9.39
CA ILE A 47 8.75 -0.56 -8.90
C ILE A 47 9.72 0.08 -7.91
N ASN A 48 10.63 0.88 -8.45
CA ASN A 48 11.74 1.48 -7.74
C ASN A 48 11.23 2.80 -7.17
N ILE A 49 10.20 2.70 -6.34
CA ILE A 49 9.59 3.84 -5.66
C ILE A 49 10.16 3.93 -4.23
N GLY A 50 10.78 5.07 -3.94
CA GLY A 50 11.36 5.34 -2.63
C GLY A 50 10.30 5.69 -1.59
N ASN A 51 10.62 5.53 -0.30
CA ASN A 51 9.67 5.85 0.78
C ASN A 51 9.29 7.33 0.80
N ARG A 52 10.24 8.22 0.46
CA ARG A 52 9.96 9.66 0.31
C ARG A 52 8.95 9.94 -0.80
N GLU A 53 9.11 9.27 -1.93
CA GLU A 53 8.20 9.41 -3.06
C GLU A 53 6.80 8.86 -2.75
N ILE A 54 6.72 7.71 -2.06
CA ILE A 54 5.44 7.17 -1.57
C ILE A 54 4.71 8.22 -0.70
N MET A 55 5.43 8.81 0.26
CA MET A 55 4.88 9.84 1.15
C MET A 55 4.38 11.06 0.35
N GLU A 56 5.18 11.57 -0.58
CA GLU A 56 4.83 12.72 -1.42
C GLU A 56 3.58 12.45 -2.27
N ILE A 57 3.49 11.29 -2.94
CA ILE A 57 2.30 10.93 -3.74
C ILE A 57 1.07 10.73 -2.86
N SER A 58 1.21 10.13 -1.67
CA SER A 58 0.09 9.89 -0.76
C SER A 58 -0.61 11.18 -0.29
N GLN A 59 0.12 12.30 -0.28
CA GLN A 59 -0.38 13.61 0.13
C GLN A 59 -0.87 14.45 -1.05
N ASN A 60 -0.45 14.12 -2.27
CA ASN A 60 -0.74 14.90 -3.47
C ASN A 60 -1.32 14.02 -4.58
N LYS A 61 -2.66 13.96 -4.63
CA LYS A 61 -3.41 13.19 -5.64
C LYS A 61 -3.08 13.59 -7.08
N ASN A 62 -2.61 14.82 -7.33
CA ASN A 62 -2.23 15.25 -8.68
C ASN A 62 -0.96 14.56 -9.19
N LEU A 63 -0.14 14.00 -8.29
CA LEU A 63 1.04 13.23 -8.66
C LEU A 63 0.69 11.84 -9.19
N CYS A 64 -0.49 11.32 -8.84
CA CYS A 64 -0.93 10.00 -9.26
C CYS A 64 -0.92 9.83 -10.79
N ASN A 65 -1.63 10.74 -11.47
CA ASN A 65 -1.74 10.73 -12.92
C ASN A 65 -0.40 11.05 -13.60
N LYS A 66 0.39 11.96 -13.03
CA LYS A 66 1.69 12.36 -13.59
C LYS A 66 2.71 11.22 -13.55
N LYS A 67 2.70 10.43 -12.48
CA LYS A 67 3.65 9.32 -12.27
C LYS A 67 3.11 7.96 -12.68
N ARG A 68 1.85 7.89 -13.15
CA ARG A 68 1.12 6.64 -13.41
C ARG A 68 1.10 5.70 -12.20
N LEU A 69 1.16 6.27 -10.99
CA LEU A 69 1.30 5.54 -9.73
C LEU A 69 0.44 6.22 -8.67
N CYS A 70 -0.54 5.50 -8.15
CA CYS A 70 -1.37 5.93 -7.04
C CYS A 70 -0.83 5.40 -5.72
N VAL A 71 -0.93 6.21 -4.67
CA VAL A 71 -0.62 5.81 -3.30
C VAL A 71 -1.79 6.16 -2.39
N LEU A 72 -2.31 5.16 -1.68
CA LEU A 72 -3.28 5.32 -0.60
C LEU A 72 -2.57 5.10 0.72
N SER A 73 -2.60 6.08 1.61
CA SER A 73 -2.14 5.90 2.98
C SER A 73 -3.28 5.45 3.87
N SER A 74 -2.98 4.62 4.86
CA SER A 74 -3.89 4.36 5.97
C SER A 74 -4.22 5.66 6.71
N VAL A 75 -5.33 5.68 7.43
CA VAL A 75 -5.71 6.84 8.25
C VAL A 75 -4.95 6.84 9.59
N GLY A 76 -4.45 5.69 10.03
CA GLY A 76 -3.66 5.59 11.24
C GLY A 76 -4.50 5.30 12.48
N ALA A 77 -4.10 4.32 13.28
CA ALA A 77 -4.32 4.34 14.72
C ALA A 77 -3.23 5.22 15.37
N LYS A 78 -3.56 6.44 15.79
CA LYS A 78 -2.65 7.22 16.65
C LYS A 78 -2.45 6.44 17.96
N PRO A 79 -1.22 6.27 18.50
CA PRO A 79 -0.02 7.10 18.29
C PRO A 79 1.14 6.46 17.49
N TYR A 80 0.89 5.45 16.65
CA TYR A 80 1.99 4.70 16.02
C TYR A 80 2.73 5.51 14.93
N LYS A 81 4.05 5.37 14.91
CA LYS A 81 4.95 5.97 13.91
C LYS A 81 4.98 5.21 12.59
N GLU A 82 4.43 4.01 12.58
CA GLU A 82 4.35 3.13 11.42
C GLU A 82 3.03 3.37 10.71
N LYS A 83 3.09 3.46 9.38
CA LYS A 83 1.92 3.75 8.56
C LYS A 83 1.91 2.87 7.32
N ALA A 84 0.74 2.38 6.94
CA ALA A 84 0.58 1.54 5.75
C ALA A 84 0.32 2.38 4.50
N PHE A 85 0.96 1.99 3.40
CA PHE A 85 0.80 2.60 2.09
C PHE A 85 0.50 1.53 1.06
N LEU A 86 -0.63 1.64 0.37
CA LEU A 86 -0.98 0.82 -0.76
C LEU A 86 -0.62 1.55 -2.05
N VAL A 87 0.27 0.96 -2.84
CA VAL A 87 0.81 1.48 -4.09
C VAL A 87 0.30 0.61 -5.24
N PHE A 88 -0.18 1.25 -6.31
CA PHE A 88 -0.65 0.57 -7.51
C PHE A 88 -0.55 1.48 -8.74
N HIS A 89 -0.55 0.87 -9.92
CA HIS A 89 -0.47 1.63 -11.18
C HIS A 89 -1.80 2.32 -11.51
N GLU A 90 -1.69 3.55 -12.03
CA GLU A 90 -2.82 4.37 -12.45
C GLU A 90 -2.97 4.31 -13.98
N ASP A 91 -3.52 3.20 -14.47
CA ASP A 91 -3.83 2.95 -15.90
C ASP A 91 -5.27 3.38 -16.26
N SER A 92 -6.13 3.53 -15.25
CA SER A 92 -7.56 3.77 -15.39
C SER A 92 -8.13 4.34 -14.09
N ASN A 93 -9.11 5.24 -14.23
CA ASN A 93 -9.88 5.76 -13.10
C ASN A 93 -10.43 4.58 -12.29
N VAL A 94 -10.13 4.58 -11.00
CA VAL A 94 -10.69 3.60 -10.05
C VAL A 94 -12.07 4.06 -9.63
N ASP A 95 -13.07 3.20 -9.80
CA ASP A 95 -14.43 3.46 -9.34
C ASP A 95 -14.44 3.82 -7.85
N ARG A 96 -15.34 4.73 -7.45
CA ARG A 96 -15.37 5.25 -6.06
C ARG A 96 -15.52 4.14 -5.03
N GLU A 97 -16.37 3.16 -5.28
CA GLU A 97 -16.60 2.02 -4.38
C GLU A 97 -15.34 1.15 -4.22
N ILE A 98 -14.65 0.90 -5.33
CA ILE A 98 -13.36 0.19 -5.32
C ILE A 98 -12.33 1.01 -4.54
N LEU A 99 -12.27 2.32 -4.76
CA LEU A 99 -11.34 3.20 -4.05
C LEU A 99 -11.59 3.18 -2.53
N ASP A 100 -12.85 3.17 -2.10
CA ASP A 100 -13.21 3.09 -0.68
C ASP A 100 -12.88 1.70 -0.10
N PHE A 101 -13.05 0.62 -0.86
CA PHE A 101 -12.54 -0.71 -0.51
C PHE A 101 -11.01 -0.71 -0.33
N LEU A 102 -10.26 -0.11 -1.26
CA LEU A 102 -8.80 -0.07 -1.19
C LEU A 102 -8.30 0.74 0.03
N LYS A 103 -8.99 1.81 0.41
CA LYS A 103 -8.72 2.54 1.67
C LYS A 103 -8.97 1.67 2.89
N ALA A 104 -10.06 0.91 2.90
CA ALA A 104 -10.32 -0.04 3.98
C ALA A 104 -9.24 -1.12 4.04
N ALA A 105 -8.81 -1.66 2.89
CA ALA A 105 -7.76 -2.66 2.81
C ALA A 105 -6.41 -2.17 3.39
N VAL A 106 -5.96 -0.97 3.04
CA VAL A 106 -4.71 -0.42 3.60
C VAL A 106 -4.81 -0.15 5.10
N ASN A 107 -5.98 0.29 5.60
CA ASN A 107 -6.22 0.44 7.03
C ASN A 107 -6.16 -0.92 7.76
N GLN A 108 -6.75 -1.98 7.20
CA GLN A 108 -6.70 -3.31 7.79
C GLN A 108 -5.26 -3.87 7.82
N CYS A 109 -4.45 -3.59 6.79
CA CYS A 109 -3.04 -3.96 6.80
C CYS A 109 -2.27 -3.29 7.95
N GLU A 110 -2.52 -2.00 8.21
CA GLU A 110 -1.92 -1.32 9.36
C GLU A 110 -2.35 -1.95 10.69
N ILE A 111 -3.65 -2.16 10.90
CA ILE A 111 -4.19 -2.75 12.14
C ILE A 111 -3.55 -4.12 12.42
N ILE A 112 -3.48 -4.99 11.41
CA ILE A 112 -2.87 -6.32 11.54
C ILE A 112 -1.40 -6.21 11.91
N HIS A 113 -0.66 -5.29 11.27
CA HIS A 113 0.74 -5.07 11.59
C HIS A 113 0.92 -4.59 13.04
N THR A 114 0.16 -3.57 13.45
CA THR A 114 0.21 -3.04 14.81
C THR A 114 -0.14 -4.10 15.85
N LEU A 115 -1.19 -4.91 15.64
CA LEU A 115 -1.55 -6.00 16.54
C LEU A 115 -0.45 -7.06 16.65
N PHE A 116 0.21 -7.39 15.53
CA PHE A 116 1.32 -8.34 15.52
C PHE A 116 2.52 -7.80 16.30
N VAL A 117 2.91 -6.54 16.09
CA VAL A 117 3.99 -5.87 16.82
C VAL A 117 3.69 -5.81 18.32
N LEU A 118 2.47 -5.43 18.70
CA LEU A 118 2.06 -5.37 20.12
C LEU A 118 1.94 -6.75 20.78
N GLY A 119 1.48 -7.76 20.03
CA GLY A 119 1.39 -9.14 20.51
C GLY A 119 2.75 -9.78 20.74
N HIS A 120 3.76 -9.41 19.94
CA HIS A 120 5.15 -9.88 20.10
C HIS A 120 5.98 -9.04 21.08
N GLY A 121 5.56 -7.81 21.40
CA GLY A 121 6.23 -6.94 22.40
C GLY A 121 5.91 -7.27 23.86
N LYS A 122 5.07 -8.27 24.14
CA LYS A 122 4.83 -8.82 25.47
C LYS A 122 5.43 -10.23 25.58
N LYS A 123 6.75 -10.31 25.75
CA LYS A 123 7.44 -11.45 26.38
C LYS A 123 8.52 -10.93 27.29
#